data_AF-X1M2W0-F1
#
_entry.id   AF-X1M2W0-F1
#
_cell.length_a   1.000
_cell.length_b   1.000
_cell.length_c   1.000
_cell.angle_alpha   90.00
_cell.angle_beta   90.00
_cell.angle_gamma   90.00
#
_symmetry.space_group_name_H-M   'P 1'
#
loop_
_entity.id
_entity.type
_entity.pdbx_description
1 polymer ?
#
loop_
_entity_poly.entity_id
_entity_poly.type
_entity_poly.pdbx_seq_one_letter_code
_entity_poly.pdbx_strand_id
1 'polypeptide(L)'
;PWMPAIIGFALGALFVFGLDKILPHLHINFKTSEAEGVKSSWHRTTLLIMAITLHNIPEGLAVGVVFGAALQGSADASIAGAIALAIGIGIQDIPEGFAVSMPLRRQGLSRWKSFYYGQLSAIVEPIAAIVGGILVTYMQNFLPFALAFAAGAMIFVVVEEVIPETQRDKYTDVAALGFIAGFLIMMFLDVSLG
;
A
#
# COMPACT_ATOMS: atom_id res chain seq x y z
N PRO A 1 0.48 22.89 -1.76
CA PRO A 1 0.81 23.19 -0.34
C PRO A 1 1.64 22.03 0.25
N TRP A 2 2.76 22.31 0.93
CA TRP A 2 3.71 21.28 1.41
C TRP A 2 3.28 20.60 2.71
N MET A 3 2.43 21.25 3.51
CA MET A 3 2.03 20.79 4.84
C MET A 3 1.36 19.40 4.85
N PRO A 4 0.38 19.09 3.98
CA PRO A 4 -0.25 17.77 3.97
C PRO A 4 0.74 16.66 3.64
N ALA A 5 1.69 16.92 2.74
CA ALA A 5 2.72 15.97 2.35
C ALA A 5 3.63 15.63 3.54
N ILE A 6 4.20 16.63 4.22
CA ILE A 6 5.13 16.38 5.33
C ILE A 6 4.41 15.73 6.53
N ILE A 7 3.27 16.30 6.94
CA ILE A 7 2.55 15.80 8.13
C ILE A 7 1.98 14.42 7.86
N GLY A 8 1.27 14.23 6.75
CA GLY A 8 0.68 12.95 6.40
C GLY A 8 1.76 11.87 6.32
N PHE A 9 2.83 12.13 5.57
CA PHE A 9 3.93 11.18 5.42
C PHE A 9 4.58 10.81 6.76
N ALA A 10 4.91 11.80 7.60
CA ALA A 10 5.49 11.54 8.91
C ALA A 10 4.55 10.72 9.80
N LEU A 11 3.25 11.05 9.82
CA LEU A 11 2.26 10.31 10.61
C LEU A 11 2.09 8.87 10.10
N GLY A 12 2.09 8.65 8.79
CA GLY A 12 2.02 7.32 8.19
C GLY A 12 3.22 6.44 8.57
N ALA A 13 4.43 6.99 8.43
CA ALA A 13 5.65 6.30 8.80
C ALA A 13 5.70 5.99 10.31
N LEU A 14 5.35 6.96 11.16
CA LEU A 14 5.31 6.79 12.62
C LEU A 14 4.22 5.81 13.07
N PHE A 15 3.08 5.79 12.37
CA PHE A 15 2.00 4.84 12.65
C PHE A 15 2.45 3.41 12.41
N VAL A 16 3.02 3.11 11.24
CA VAL A 16 3.53 1.76 10.94
C VAL A 16 4.72 1.41 11.83
N PHE A 17 5.61 2.36 12.13
CA PHE A 17 6.67 2.16 13.12
C PHE A 17 6.10 1.77 14.49
N GLY A 18 5.06 2.46 14.96
CA GLY A 18 4.36 2.10 16.19
C GLY A 18 3.73 0.71 16.14
N LEU A 19 3.11 0.34 15.01
CA LEU A 19 2.57 -1.00 14.81
C LEU A 19 3.66 -2.07 14.81
N ASP A 20 4.80 -1.84 14.16
CA ASP A 20 5.97 -2.72 14.22
C ASP A 20 6.43 -2.90 15.68
N LYS A 21 6.40 -1.83 16.48
CA LYS A 21 6.72 -1.89 17.92
C LYS A 21 5.72 -2.64 18.78
N ILE A 22 4.47 -2.73 18.37
CA ILE A 22 3.43 -3.42 19.13
C ILE A 22 3.34 -4.88 18.70
N LEU A 23 3.62 -5.16 17.43
CA LEU A 23 3.70 -6.52 16.92
C LEU A 23 4.96 -7.22 17.46
N PRO A 24 4.88 -8.52 17.81
CA PRO A 24 5.99 -9.23 18.46
C PRO A 24 7.20 -9.31 17.52
N HIS A 25 8.28 -8.62 17.87
CA HIS A 25 9.45 -8.49 17.00
C HIS A 25 10.32 -9.73 17.07
N LEU A 26 10.70 -10.25 15.91
CA LEU A 26 11.84 -11.14 15.76
C LEU A 26 13.05 -10.30 15.35
N HIS A 27 13.80 -9.80 16.31
CA HIS A 27 15.13 -9.23 16.04
C HIS A 27 16.02 -10.31 15.43
N ILE A 28 16.35 -10.16 14.15
CA ILE A 28 17.11 -11.13 13.34
C ILE A 28 18.56 -11.34 13.84
N ASN A 29 19.05 -10.59 14.83
CA ASN A 29 20.43 -10.67 15.31
C ASN A 29 20.62 -11.23 16.74
N PHE A 30 19.58 -11.74 17.40
CA PHE A 30 19.73 -12.40 18.70
C PHE A 30 19.42 -13.90 18.64
N LYS A 31 20.17 -14.67 19.43
CA LYS A 31 20.05 -16.13 19.51
C LYS A 31 18.61 -16.51 19.83
N THR A 32 18.12 -17.57 19.19
CA THR A 32 16.77 -18.15 19.30
C THR A 32 16.33 -18.48 20.74
N SER A 33 17.23 -18.37 21.72
CA SER A 33 17.02 -18.52 23.16
C SER A 33 16.50 -17.26 23.88
N GLU A 34 16.51 -16.08 23.23
CA GLU A 34 16.10 -14.80 23.83
C GLU A 34 14.86 -14.18 23.16
N ALA A 35 14.18 -14.93 22.29
CA ALA A 35 12.94 -14.47 21.68
C ALA A 35 11.80 -14.43 22.72
N GLU A 36 11.44 -13.23 23.18
CA GLU A 36 10.16 -13.02 23.86
C GLU A 36 9.02 -13.00 22.83
N GLY A 37 7.92 -13.71 23.13
CA GLY A 37 6.74 -13.79 22.27
C GLY A 37 6.64 -15.07 21.42
N VAL A 38 5.49 -15.21 20.73
CA VAL A 38 5.18 -16.39 19.91
C VAL A 38 6.05 -16.38 18.66
N LYS A 39 6.88 -17.42 18.47
CA LYS A 39 7.66 -17.64 17.23
C LYS A 39 6.73 -17.55 16.03
N SER A 40 6.89 -16.55 15.18
CA SER A 40 5.98 -16.38 14.06
C SER A 40 6.68 -15.86 12.81
N SER A 41 6.75 -16.71 11.78
CA SER A 41 7.05 -16.32 10.40
C SER A 41 6.06 -15.31 9.82
N TRP A 42 4.97 -15.00 10.55
CA TRP A 42 3.88 -14.16 10.08
C TRP A 42 4.14 -12.67 10.27
N HIS A 43 5.06 -12.24 11.16
CA HIS A 43 5.28 -10.81 11.45
C HIS A 43 5.44 -9.96 10.19
N ARG A 44 6.40 -10.33 9.33
CA ARG A 44 6.69 -9.64 8.07
C ARG A 44 5.50 -9.59 7.13
N THR A 45 4.81 -10.72 7.00
CA THR A 45 3.63 -10.86 6.14
C THR A 45 2.45 -10.08 6.70
N THR A 46 2.27 -10.03 8.01
CA THR A 46 1.25 -9.24 8.67
C THR A 46 1.52 -7.74 8.50
N LEU A 47 2.77 -7.29 8.70
CA LEU A 47 3.15 -5.90 8.45
C LEU A 47 2.92 -5.49 6.99
N LEU A 48 3.35 -6.32 6.04
CA LEU A 48 3.14 -6.07 4.62
C LEU A 48 1.65 -6.00 4.27
N ILE A 49 0.85 -6.97 4.72
CA ILE A 49 -0.60 -6.98 4.48
C ILE A 49 -1.26 -5.75 5.08
N MET A 50 -0.93 -5.39 6.32
CA MET A 50 -1.50 -4.21 6.97
C MET A 50 -1.12 -2.92 6.25
N ALA A 51 0.13 -2.76 5.84
CA ALA A 51 0.58 -1.57 5.13
C ALA A 51 -0.10 -1.43 3.76
N ILE A 52 -0.20 -2.53 3.01
CA ILE A 52 -0.96 -2.55 1.73
C ILE A 52 -2.42 -2.20 2.01
N THR A 53 -3.10 -2.86 2.96
CA THR A 53 -4.49 -2.51 3.30
C THR A 53 -4.65 -1.03 3.71
N LEU A 54 -3.68 -0.42 4.38
CA LEU A 54 -3.72 1.01 4.71
C LEU A 54 -3.48 1.91 3.48
N HIS A 55 -2.69 1.46 2.51
CA HIS A 55 -2.42 2.16 1.25
C HIS A 55 -3.67 2.19 0.35
N ASN A 56 -4.38 1.07 0.30
CA ASN A 56 -5.57 0.86 -0.51
C ASN A 56 -6.76 1.76 -0.06
N ILE A 57 -6.77 2.23 1.20
CA ILE A 57 -7.82 3.16 1.70
C ILE A 57 -7.73 4.52 0.98
N PRO A 58 -6.61 5.26 1.00
CA PRO A 58 -6.48 6.50 0.25
C PRO A 58 -6.69 6.38 -1.25
N GLU A 59 -6.33 5.26 -1.86
CA GLU A 59 -6.57 5.00 -3.28
C GLU A 59 -8.05 4.87 -3.61
N GLY A 60 -8.78 4.06 -2.84
CA GLY A 60 -10.22 3.98 -2.93
C GLY A 60 -10.87 5.36 -2.72
N LEU A 61 -10.45 6.11 -1.70
CA LEU A 61 -10.91 7.48 -1.48
C LEU A 61 -10.65 8.38 -2.69
N ALA A 62 -9.47 8.31 -3.31
CA ALA A 62 -9.11 9.10 -4.49
C ALA A 62 -10.06 8.81 -5.66
N VAL A 63 -10.31 7.53 -5.96
CA VAL A 63 -11.29 7.13 -6.99
C VAL A 63 -12.67 7.73 -6.69
N GLY A 64 -13.16 7.54 -5.46
CA GLY A 64 -14.46 8.05 -5.03
C GLY A 64 -14.59 9.56 -5.14
N VAL A 65 -13.59 10.29 -4.64
CA VAL A 65 -13.56 11.77 -4.64
C VAL A 65 -13.52 12.32 -6.06
N VAL A 66 -12.70 11.75 -6.95
CA VAL A 66 -12.59 12.25 -8.33
C VAL A 66 -13.86 11.97 -9.13
N PHE A 67 -14.47 10.79 -8.99
CA PHE A 67 -15.78 10.51 -9.60
C PHE A 67 -16.87 11.43 -9.05
N GLY A 68 -16.94 11.59 -7.72
CA GLY A 68 -17.94 12.45 -7.10
C GLY A 68 -17.75 13.93 -7.45
N ALA A 69 -16.52 14.42 -7.55
CA ALA A 69 -16.20 15.77 -8.00
C ALA A 69 -16.59 16.00 -9.46
N ALA A 70 -16.35 15.02 -10.33
CA ALA A 70 -16.76 15.06 -11.74
C ALA A 70 -18.29 15.11 -11.88
N LEU A 71 -19.03 14.33 -11.08
CA LEU A 71 -20.49 14.34 -11.07
C LEU A 71 -21.07 15.65 -10.52
N GLN A 72 -20.36 16.34 -9.63
CA GLN A 72 -20.75 17.67 -9.12
C GLN A 72 -20.40 18.82 -10.07
N GLY A 73 -19.77 18.53 -11.23
CA GLY A 73 -19.41 19.55 -12.21
C GLY A 73 -18.22 20.42 -11.79
N SER A 74 -17.31 19.87 -10.97
CA SER A 74 -16.08 20.58 -10.58
C SER A 74 -15.21 20.83 -11.81
N ALA A 75 -14.71 22.06 -12.00
CA ALA A 75 -13.93 22.44 -13.18
C ALA A 75 -12.64 21.60 -13.36
N ASP A 76 -12.08 21.12 -12.25
CA ASP A 76 -10.82 20.36 -12.22
C ASP A 76 -11.03 18.83 -12.31
N ALA A 77 -12.28 18.35 -12.41
CA ALA A 77 -12.58 16.91 -12.43
C ALA A 77 -13.44 16.53 -13.64
N SER A 78 -13.00 15.52 -14.40
CA SER A 78 -13.75 14.96 -15.53
C SER A 78 -14.01 13.48 -15.34
N ILE A 79 -15.10 12.97 -15.90
CA ILE A 79 -15.40 11.53 -15.89
C ILE A 79 -14.28 10.74 -16.58
N ALA A 80 -13.71 11.28 -17.66
CA ALA A 80 -12.59 10.66 -18.35
C ALA A 80 -11.34 10.54 -17.46
N GLY A 81 -10.99 11.60 -16.74
CA GLY A 81 -9.88 11.58 -15.77
C GLY A 81 -10.14 10.63 -14.60
N ALA A 82 -11.37 10.57 -14.10
CA ALA A 82 -11.76 9.62 -13.06
C ALA A 82 -11.59 8.16 -13.50
N ILE A 83 -11.98 7.85 -14.75
CA ILE A 83 -11.79 6.52 -15.36
C ILE A 83 -10.30 6.23 -15.54
N ALA A 84 -9.50 7.18 -16.03
CA ALA A 84 -8.07 7.01 -16.20
C ALA A 84 -7.36 6.70 -14.87
N LEU A 85 -7.67 7.45 -13.81
CA LEU A 85 -7.16 7.22 -12.46
C LEU A 85 -7.56 5.84 -11.93
N ALA A 86 -8.83 5.44 -12.07
CA ALA A 86 -9.30 4.13 -11.63
C ALA A 86 -8.61 2.97 -12.37
N ILE A 87 -8.33 3.15 -13.67
CA ILE A 87 -7.55 2.17 -14.45
C ILE A 87 -6.10 2.13 -13.96
N GLY A 88 -5.49 3.28 -13.69
CA GLY A 88 -4.13 3.37 -13.16
C GLY A 88 -3.98 2.61 -11.84
N ILE A 89 -4.88 2.88 -10.89
CA ILE A 89 -4.96 2.16 -9.60
C ILE A 89 -5.20 0.66 -9.83
N GLY A 90 -6.19 0.29 -10.65
CA GLY A 90 -6.44 -1.13 -10.91
C GLY A 90 -5.27 -1.91 -11.52
N ILE A 91 -4.36 -1.24 -12.26
CA ILE A 91 -3.17 -1.87 -12.82
C ILE A 91 -2.11 -2.13 -11.74
N GLN A 92 -1.90 -1.20 -10.81
CA GLN A 92 -0.91 -1.34 -9.72
C GLN A 92 -1.36 -2.33 -8.64
N ASP A 93 -2.66 -2.50 -8.44
CA ASP A 93 -3.21 -3.45 -7.47
C ASP A 93 -2.87 -4.90 -7.82
N ILE A 94 -2.60 -5.18 -9.11
CA ILE A 94 -2.18 -6.52 -9.56
C ILE A 94 -0.82 -6.89 -8.95
N PRO A 95 0.27 -6.09 -9.13
CA PRO A 95 1.51 -6.25 -8.39
C PRO A 95 1.34 -6.32 -6.86
N GLU A 96 0.49 -5.49 -6.26
CA GLU A 96 0.29 -5.47 -4.80
C GLU A 96 -0.39 -6.73 -4.27
N GLY A 97 -1.47 -7.16 -4.93
CA GLY A 97 -2.14 -8.42 -4.61
C GLY A 97 -1.21 -9.62 -4.77
N PHE A 98 -0.27 -9.56 -5.72
CA PHE A 98 0.81 -10.54 -5.84
C PHE A 98 1.81 -10.46 -4.69
N ALA A 99 2.18 -9.26 -4.25
CA ALA A 99 3.07 -9.02 -3.11
C ALA A 99 2.47 -9.56 -1.79
N VAL A 100 1.15 -9.58 -1.63
CA VAL A 100 0.45 -10.26 -0.52
C VAL A 100 0.37 -11.78 -0.74
N SER A 101 0.01 -12.21 -1.95
CA SER A 101 -0.23 -13.63 -2.25
C SER A 101 1.03 -14.50 -2.13
N MET A 102 2.19 -13.99 -2.55
CA MET A 102 3.42 -14.78 -2.62
C MET A 102 4.00 -15.17 -1.25
N PRO A 103 4.11 -14.26 -0.27
CA PRO A 103 4.51 -14.61 1.09
C PRO A 103 3.58 -15.64 1.74
N LEU A 104 2.25 -15.46 1.58
CA LEU A 104 1.26 -16.43 2.08
C LEU A 104 1.43 -17.81 1.44
N ARG A 105 1.73 -17.86 0.14
CA ARG A 105 2.03 -19.10 -0.56
C ARG A 105 3.30 -19.76 -0.04
N ARG A 106 4.36 -18.98 0.22
CA ARG A 106 5.63 -19.45 0.80
C ARG A 106 5.46 -20.00 2.22
N GLN A 107 4.49 -19.47 2.98
CA GLN A 107 4.13 -19.95 4.32
C GLN A 107 3.26 -21.22 4.31
N GLY A 108 2.94 -21.76 3.13
CA GLY A 108 2.26 -23.06 3.00
C GLY A 108 0.76 -22.98 2.71
N LEU A 109 0.18 -21.79 2.52
CA LEU A 109 -1.22 -21.68 2.08
C LEU A 109 -1.38 -22.26 0.66
N SER A 110 -2.58 -22.77 0.35
CA SER A 110 -2.88 -23.24 -1.00
C SER A 110 -2.89 -22.08 -2.00
N ARG A 111 -2.72 -22.38 -3.29
CA ARG A 111 -2.72 -21.38 -4.38
C ARG A 111 -3.97 -20.49 -4.32
N TRP A 112 -5.14 -21.13 -4.17
CA TRP A 112 -6.42 -20.45 -4.10
C TRP A 112 -6.59 -19.61 -2.84
N LYS A 113 -6.17 -20.11 -1.67
CA LYS A 113 -6.22 -19.31 -0.43
C LYS A 113 -5.32 -18.08 -0.51
N SER A 114 -4.11 -18.25 -1.04
CA SER A 114 -3.14 -17.16 -1.17
C SER A 114 -3.67 -16.08 -2.11
N PHE A 115 -4.19 -16.48 -3.28
CA PHE A 115 -4.84 -15.59 -4.23
C PHE A 115 -6.04 -14.85 -3.61
N TYR A 116 -6.91 -15.58 -2.89
CA TYR A 116 -8.09 -14.99 -2.26
C TYR A 116 -7.72 -13.95 -1.21
N TYR A 117 -6.73 -14.23 -0.36
CA TYR A 117 -6.24 -13.25 0.61
C TYR A 117 -5.56 -12.05 -0.03
N GLY A 118 -4.83 -12.24 -1.14
CA GLY A 118 -4.26 -11.13 -1.91
C GLY A 118 -5.32 -10.26 -2.58
N GLN A 119 -6.48 -10.81 -2.94
CA GLN A 119 -7.61 -9.99 -3.39
C GLN A 119 -8.32 -9.29 -2.24
N LEU A 120 -8.48 -9.98 -1.10
CA LEU A 120 -9.14 -9.45 0.08
C LEU A 120 -8.38 -8.29 0.74
N SER A 121 -7.07 -8.17 0.56
CA SER A 121 -6.32 -7.02 1.07
C SER A 121 -6.78 -5.69 0.45
N ALA A 122 -7.35 -5.73 -0.75
CA ALA A 122 -7.90 -4.59 -1.50
C ALA A 122 -9.40 -4.36 -1.26
N ILE A 123 -10.07 -5.15 -0.41
CA ILE A 123 -11.53 -5.01 -0.18
C ILE A 123 -11.92 -3.66 0.44
N VAL A 124 -10.94 -2.94 1.00
CA VAL A 124 -11.12 -1.61 1.55
C VAL A 124 -11.32 -0.54 0.47
N GLU A 125 -10.83 -0.73 -0.75
CA GLU A 125 -10.93 0.26 -1.82
C GLU A 125 -12.38 0.54 -2.24
N PRO A 126 -13.25 -0.46 -2.53
CA PRO A 126 -14.63 -0.14 -2.94
C PRO A 126 -15.40 0.56 -1.82
N ILE A 127 -15.13 0.20 -0.56
CA ILE A 127 -15.74 0.83 0.61
C ILE A 127 -15.28 2.29 0.70
N ALA A 128 -13.97 2.52 0.61
CA ALA A 128 -13.37 3.85 0.62
C ALA A 128 -13.83 4.71 -0.56
N ALA A 129 -14.00 4.13 -1.76
CA ALA A 129 -14.50 4.82 -2.94
C ALA A 129 -15.96 5.27 -2.77
N ILE A 130 -16.82 4.43 -2.20
CA ILE A 130 -18.19 4.83 -1.87
C ILE A 130 -18.19 5.98 -0.86
N VAL A 131 -17.39 5.88 0.21
CA VAL A 131 -17.27 6.94 1.22
C VAL A 131 -16.74 8.23 0.60
N GLY A 132 -15.70 8.15 -0.22
CA GLY A 132 -15.10 9.28 -0.93
C GLY A 132 -16.07 9.98 -1.87
N GLY A 133 -16.88 9.21 -2.60
CA GLY A 133 -17.90 9.73 -3.52
C GLY A 133 -19.13 10.34 -2.82
N ILE A 134 -19.50 9.86 -1.63
CA ILE A 134 -20.58 10.47 -0.84
C ILE A 134 -20.11 11.74 -0.14
N LEU A 135 -18.88 11.74 0.39
CA LEU A 135 -18.33 12.82 1.23
C LEU A 135 -17.33 13.71 0.49
N VAL A 136 -17.48 13.87 -0.83
CA VAL A 136 -16.54 14.58 -1.72
C VAL A 136 -16.07 15.91 -1.14
N THR A 137 -17.00 16.76 -0.71
CA THR A 137 -16.70 18.11 -0.21
C THR A 137 -15.79 18.11 1.04
N TYR A 138 -15.90 17.08 1.89
CA TYR A 138 -15.03 16.91 3.05
C TYR A 138 -13.72 16.23 2.66
N MET A 139 -13.81 15.20 1.81
CA MET A 139 -12.68 14.36 1.44
C MET A 139 -11.70 15.10 0.53
N GLN A 140 -12.11 16.06 -0.30
CA GLN A 140 -11.18 16.86 -1.13
C GLN A 140 -10.09 17.56 -0.30
N ASN A 141 -10.43 18.08 0.89
CA ASN A 141 -9.45 18.73 1.77
C ASN A 141 -8.61 17.73 2.58
N PHE A 142 -9.16 16.55 2.84
CA PHE A 142 -8.51 15.50 3.64
C PHE A 142 -7.61 14.58 2.79
N LEU A 143 -7.96 14.39 1.52
CA LEU A 143 -7.31 13.46 0.60
C LEU A 143 -5.79 13.67 0.49
N PRO A 144 -5.25 14.91 0.42
CA PRO A 144 -3.80 15.12 0.41
C PRO A 144 -3.08 14.58 1.66
N PHE A 145 -3.73 14.64 2.84
CA PHE A 145 -3.17 14.08 4.07
C PHE A 145 -3.26 12.55 4.05
N ALA A 146 -4.37 11.99 3.57
CA ALA A 146 -4.58 10.55 3.47
C ALA A 146 -3.58 9.90 2.50
N LEU A 147 -3.41 10.46 1.30
CA LEU A 147 -2.44 10.00 0.31
C LEU A 147 -1.00 10.08 0.84
N ALA A 148 -0.64 11.20 1.48
CA ALA A 148 0.68 11.35 2.09
C ALA A 148 0.91 10.35 3.23
N PHE A 149 -0.11 10.09 4.07
CA PHE A 149 -0.08 9.05 5.10
C PHE A 149 0.18 7.66 4.51
N ALA A 150 -0.56 7.28 3.46
CA ALA A 150 -0.34 6.03 2.73
C ALA A 150 1.09 5.93 2.17
N ALA A 151 1.63 7.00 1.59
CA ALA A 151 2.99 7.04 1.08
C ALA A 151 4.04 6.84 2.19
N GLY A 152 3.87 7.51 3.33
CA GLY A 152 4.76 7.35 4.49
C GLY A 152 4.75 5.94 5.08
N ALA A 153 3.54 5.35 5.20
CA ALA A 153 3.36 3.97 5.64
C ALA A 153 4.06 2.96 4.72
N MET A 154 3.89 3.11 3.40
CA MET A 154 4.52 2.21 2.42
C MET A 154 6.03 2.36 2.36
N ILE A 155 6.57 3.57 2.43
CA ILE A 155 8.02 3.77 2.47
C ILE A 155 8.63 3.09 3.70
N PHE A 156 7.98 3.19 4.87
CA PHE A 156 8.45 2.48 6.06
C PHE A 156 8.56 0.97 5.83
N VAL A 157 7.50 0.34 5.30
CA VAL A 157 7.50 -1.12 5.02
C VAL A 157 8.48 -1.52 3.93
N VAL A 158 8.63 -0.72 2.87
CA VAL A 158 9.60 -0.99 1.82
C VAL A 158 11.03 -1.03 2.40
N VAL A 159 11.36 -0.07 3.26
CA VAL A 159 12.68 0.03 3.88
C VAL A 159 12.92 -1.05 4.93
N GLU A 160 11.94 -1.32 5.81
CA GLU A 160 12.13 -2.23 6.95
C GLU A 160 12.01 -3.71 6.54
N GLU A 161 11.15 -4.02 5.57
CA GLU A 161 10.82 -5.40 5.22
C GLU A 161 11.23 -5.77 3.79
N VAL A 162 10.75 -5.04 2.78
CA VAL A 162 10.89 -5.46 1.37
C VAL A 162 12.35 -5.45 0.92
N ILE A 163 13.07 -4.36 1.16
CA ILE A 163 14.48 -4.25 0.77
C ILE A 163 15.31 -5.31 1.51
N PRO A 164 15.30 -5.41 2.86
CA PRO A 164 16.08 -6.43 3.57
C PRO A 164 15.73 -7.87 3.18
N GLU A 165 14.47 -8.17 2.86
CA GLU A 165 14.06 -9.49 2.39
C GLU A 165 14.72 -9.83 1.04
N THR A 166 14.75 -8.88 0.09
CA THR A 166 15.40 -9.12 -1.21
C THR A 166 16.92 -9.29 -1.09
N GLN A 167 17.54 -8.62 -0.11
CA GLN A 167 19.00 -8.70 0.10
C GLN A 167 19.46 -9.97 0.81
N ARG A 168 18.54 -10.82 1.29
CA ARG A 168 18.85 -12.12 1.92
C ARG A 168 18.92 -13.28 0.92
N ASP A 169 18.43 -13.08 -0.30
CA ASP A 169 18.42 -14.10 -1.34
C ASP A 169 19.66 -13.98 -2.25
N LYS A 170 19.93 -15.00 -3.06
CA LYS A 170 21.08 -15.05 -3.98
C LYS A 170 20.94 -14.13 -5.19
N TYR A 171 19.77 -13.51 -5.38
CA TYR A 171 19.38 -12.76 -6.57
C TYR A 171 19.27 -11.26 -6.31
N THR A 172 20.15 -10.70 -5.48
CA THR A 172 20.11 -9.28 -5.04
C THR A 172 20.10 -8.29 -6.20
N ASP A 173 20.94 -8.51 -7.21
CA ASP A 173 21.05 -7.61 -8.38
C ASP A 173 19.78 -7.68 -9.25
N VAL A 174 19.23 -8.87 -9.41
CA VAL A 174 17.98 -9.08 -10.16
C VAL A 174 16.79 -8.44 -9.42
N ALA A 175 16.77 -8.53 -8.09
CA ALA A 175 15.76 -7.88 -7.28
C ALA A 175 15.84 -6.35 -7.38
N ALA A 176 17.05 -5.78 -7.40
CA ALA A 176 17.25 -4.35 -7.61
C ALA A 176 16.78 -3.89 -9.00
N LEU A 177 17.11 -4.65 -10.06
CA LEU A 177 16.60 -4.38 -11.41
C LEU A 177 15.07 -4.51 -11.48
N GLY A 178 14.51 -5.50 -10.78
CA GLY A 178 13.06 -5.68 -10.65
C GLY A 178 12.38 -4.49 -9.95
N PHE A 179 12.98 -3.97 -8.87
CA PHE A 179 12.51 -2.75 -8.20
C PHE A 179 12.53 -1.55 -9.15
N ILE A 180 13.63 -1.33 -9.88
CA ILE A 180 13.75 -0.24 -10.85
C ILE A 180 12.69 -0.39 -11.96
N ALA A 181 12.52 -1.59 -12.50
CA ALA A 181 11.52 -1.85 -13.52
C ALA A 181 10.09 -1.58 -13.01
N GLY A 182 9.76 -2.05 -11.81
CA GLY A 182 8.47 -1.77 -11.17
C GLY A 182 8.24 -0.28 -10.94
N PHE A 183 9.25 0.43 -10.42
CA PHE A 183 9.20 1.87 -10.22
C PHE A 183 9.00 2.63 -11.55
N LEU A 184 9.71 2.26 -12.61
CA LEU A 184 9.57 2.88 -13.93
C LEU A 184 8.18 2.62 -14.54
N ILE A 185 7.63 1.41 -14.38
CA ILE A 185 6.27 1.11 -14.83
C ILE A 185 5.27 1.97 -14.08
N MET A 186 5.38 2.05 -12.75
CA MET A 186 4.49 2.87 -11.93
C MET A 186 4.60 4.35 -12.28
N MET A 187 5.81 4.88 -12.42
CA MET A 187 6.04 6.26 -12.83
C MET A 187 5.49 6.54 -14.23
N PHE A 188 5.63 5.60 -15.16
CA PHE A 188 5.03 5.74 -16.50
C PHE A 188 3.50 5.77 -16.43
N LEU A 189 2.88 4.89 -15.65
CA LEU A 189 1.43 4.86 -15.47
C LEU A 189 0.93 6.15 -14.82
N ASP A 190 1.59 6.62 -13.76
CA ASP A 190 1.27 7.87 -13.06
C ASP A 190 1.34 9.08 -14.01
N VAL A 191 2.45 9.24 -14.75
CA VAL A 191 2.64 10.37 -15.67
C VAL A 191 1.76 10.27 -16.93
N SER A 192 1.32 9.08 -17.32
CA SER A 192 0.53 8.88 -18.55
C SER A 192 -0.97 8.88 -18.30
N LEU A 193 -1.42 8.44 -17.12
CA LEU A 193 -2.83 8.34 -16.73
C LEU A 193 -3.27 9.47 -15.78
N GLY A 194 -2.30 10.21 -15.23
CA GLY A 194 -2.47 11.41 -14.41
C GLY A 194 -2.10 12.68 -15.16
#